data_AF-A0A957QDJ3-F1
#
_entry.id   AF-A0A957QDJ3-F1
#
_cell.length_a   1.000
_cell.length_b   1.000
_cell.length_c   1.000
_cell.angle_alpha   90.00
_cell.angle_beta   90.00
_cell.angle_gamma   90.00
#
_symmetry.space_group_name_H-M   'P 1'
#
loop_
_entity.id
_entity.type
_entity.pdbx_description
1 polymer ?
#
loop_
_entity_poly.entity_id
_entity_poly.type
_entity_poly.pdbx_seq_one_letter_code
_entity_poly.pdbx_strand_id
1 'polypeptide(L)'
;MSLIEYFSQTHNSDELKELLDVMGVRGKPTRKDERAELLVRTLTSRRELQDLLDRMRDIERKALAAAFHNDGIFDPHAFLAQYRALPDRPSGGRWSYSTKLYTLDLFFRGITRWRSWQHYAIHPELMPLLEPLMPPPDRFVLNGPVETPTAMDVEGDIFPAIAVETEKRGPHDLLLFLALLNQGEVKYSSSMKQLTKKSQEVLEAKLAASDGDATDSEFLNYVRATGLALFAYTAGLVDRNGNLSEEGKAYLATESPEILFDAFLEWSEEGWFDEITLIDGIRGAGNKGVRLTHPSTRRERIIEALSWAPTGVWIDTYDLYRAIQIWHMDFDVEEGGIDHLHVGSYSRRGRYAEPWADYTNAWYFIKGLYINAVVWAFLASIGAVDILYVHDAADYFPALTYTGTEERPVSNFDGLAAFRITPLGAYLFGQASSYEPPKSAEEALFTTSAEGVISLLPGVTLNEAHRAQLEQIADATAQGHVLSRQKLLVYLESSEDLSLPRAFLAQRNQSPLPEDVTRFLDQVEADSCAAIVKSRMLSITISSAEVAQQILDDPTAGKIARQLDSRTLVIPESRKSAFRNALRVMGYGLSDG
;
A
#
# COMPACT_ATOMS: atom_id res chain seq x y z
N MET A 1 -11.40 28.83 30.46
CA MET A 1 -10.63 30.03 30.81
C MET A 1 -11.00 31.12 29.82
N SER A 2 -11.50 32.24 30.33
CA SER A 2 -11.86 33.44 29.55
C SER A 2 -10.62 34.17 29.01
N LEU A 3 -10.80 35.11 28.08
CA LEU A 3 -9.70 35.87 27.47
C LEU A 3 -8.97 36.74 28.51
N ILE A 4 -9.72 37.30 29.44
CA ILE A 4 -9.15 38.08 30.54
C ILE A 4 -8.35 37.19 31.51
N GLU A 5 -8.87 36.01 31.88
CA GLU A 5 -8.13 35.06 32.71
C GLU A 5 -6.88 34.55 32.00
N TYR A 6 -6.97 34.28 30.69
CA TYR A 6 -5.83 33.86 29.88
C TYR A 6 -4.70 34.87 29.96
N PHE A 7 -4.93 36.14 29.59
CA PHE A 7 -3.88 37.17 29.64
C PHE A 7 -3.37 37.41 31.06
N SER A 8 -4.26 37.47 32.06
CA SER A 8 -3.89 37.72 33.45
C SER A 8 -3.07 36.59 34.08
N GLN A 9 -3.30 35.33 33.71
CA GLN A 9 -2.64 34.16 34.31
C GLN A 9 -1.39 33.71 33.54
N THR A 10 -1.38 33.85 32.22
CA THR A 10 -0.30 33.30 31.36
C THR A 10 0.84 34.28 31.10
N HIS A 11 0.58 35.58 31.17
CA HIS A 11 1.58 36.61 30.90
C HIS A 11 1.95 37.40 32.15
N ASN A 12 3.20 37.83 32.25
CA ASN A 12 3.65 38.78 33.27
C ASN A 12 3.35 40.24 32.84
N SER A 13 3.56 41.19 33.75
CA SER A 13 3.22 42.60 33.48
C SER A 13 4.01 43.20 32.32
N ASP A 14 5.26 42.80 32.12
CA ASP A 14 6.12 43.31 31.04
C ASP A 14 5.73 42.73 29.68
N GLU A 15 5.35 41.46 29.63
CA GLU A 15 4.81 40.82 28.42
C GLU A 15 3.49 41.45 27.99
N LEU A 16 2.57 41.72 28.93
CA LEU A 16 1.32 42.45 28.62
C LEU A 16 1.59 43.86 28.10
N LYS A 17 2.63 44.53 28.61
CA LYS A 17 3.06 45.83 28.09
C LYS A 17 3.57 45.69 26.66
N GLU A 18 4.38 44.68 26.37
CA GLU A 18 4.91 44.42 25.03
C GLU A 18 3.78 44.09 24.03
N LEU A 19 2.76 43.31 24.41
CA LEU A 19 1.56 43.08 23.58
C LEU A 19 0.79 44.38 23.30
N LEU A 20 0.64 45.26 24.30
CA LEU A 20 0.04 46.59 24.10
C LEU A 20 0.90 47.48 23.17
N ASP A 21 2.22 47.33 23.20
CA ASP A 21 3.14 48.02 22.28
C ASP A 21 2.89 47.54 20.84
N VAL A 22 2.76 46.22 20.63
CA VAL A 22 2.44 45.60 19.34
C VAL A 22 1.11 46.12 18.78
N MET A 23 0.09 46.28 19.62
CA MET A 23 -1.20 46.82 19.22
C MET A 23 -1.17 48.31 18.88
N GLY A 24 -0.11 49.03 19.30
CA GLY A 24 0.05 50.47 19.07
C GLY A 24 -0.79 51.35 20.01
N VAL A 25 -1.22 50.83 21.16
CA VAL A 25 -2.09 51.55 22.10
C VAL A 25 -1.32 52.68 22.80
N ARG A 26 -1.90 53.88 22.89
CA ARG A 26 -1.33 55.03 23.62
C ARG A 26 -1.90 55.12 25.04
N GLY A 27 -1.11 55.57 26.01
CA GLY A 27 -1.55 55.74 27.41
C GLY A 27 -1.68 54.42 28.18
N LYS A 28 -0.58 53.64 28.21
CA LYS A 28 -0.57 52.28 28.79
C LYS A 28 -0.69 52.32 30.32
N PRO A 29 -1.62 51.56 30.91
CA PRO A 29 -1.74 51.40 32.35
C PRO A 29 -0.46 50.84 32.99
N THR A 30 -0.26 51.11 34.28
CA THR A 30 0.90 50.60 35.03
C THR A 30 0.60 49.29 35.76
N ARG A 31 -0.67 49.05 36.14
CA ARG A 31 -1.09 47.81 36.81
C ARG A 31 -1.30 46.68 35.81
N LYS A 32 -0.96 45.46 36.24
CA LYS A 32 -1.07 44.24 35.42
C LYS A 32 -2.51 44.00 34.94
N ASP A 33 -3.47 44.06 35.87
CA ASP A 33 -4.87 43.75 35.58
C ASP A 33 -5.47 44.77 34.60
N GLU A 34 -5.15 46.05 34.77
CA GLU A 34 -5.56 47.12 33.84
C GLU A 34 -4.97 46.94 32.43
N ARG A 35 -3.75 46.37 32.31
CA ARG A 35 -3.16 46.03 31.00
C ARG A 35 -3.91 44.88 30.34
N ALA A 36 -4.24 43.84 31.08
CA ALA A 36 -5.00 42.70 30.58
C ALA A 36 -6.42 43.12 30.14
N GLU A 37 -7.11 43.93 30.95
CA GLU A 37 -8.42 44.49 30.60
C GLU A 37 -8.37 45.33 29.32
N LEU A 38 -7.33 46.16 29.17
CA LEU A 38 -7.13 46.97 27.98
C LEU A 38 -6.91 46.12 26.72
N LEU A 39 -6.11 45.05 26.80
CA LEU A 39 -5.90 44.10 25.70
C LEU A 39 -7.23 43.45 25.28
N VAL A 40 -7.96 42.89 26.24
CA VAL A 40 -9.26 42.24 26.01
C VAL A 40 -10.25 43.21 25.37
N ARG A 41 -10.38 44.41 25.92
CA ARG A 41 -11.29 45.44 25.38
C ARG A 41 -10.95 45.80 23.93
N THR A 42 -9.67 45.87 23.61
CA THR A 42 -9.22 46.23 22.26
C THR A 42 -9.43 45.08 21.28
N LEU A 43 -9.15 43.82 21.68
CA LEU A 43 -9.38 42.62 20.84
C LEU A 43 -10.88 42.28 20.65
N THR A 44 -11.74 42.71 21.58
CA THR A 44 -13.19 42.51 21.50
C THR A 44 -13.93 43.65 20.78
N SER A 45 -13.24 44.75 20.50
CA SER A 45 -13.78 45.89 19.74
C SER A 45 -13.66 45.62 18.24
N ARG A 46 -14.79 45.47 17.53
CA ARG A 46 -14.80 45.17 16.09
C ARG A 46 -13.94 46.13 15.25
N ARG A 47 -14.00 47.44 15.56
CA ARG A 47 -13.22 48.45 14.83
C ARG A 47 -11.73 48.28 15.08
N GLU A 48 -11.34 48.14 16.34
CA GLU A 48 -9.91 48.06 16.71
C GLU A 48 -9.29 46.73 16.29
N LEU A 49 -10.09 45.66 16.29
CA LEU A 49 -9.75 44.36 15.73
C LEU A 49 -9.51 44.46 14.21
N GLN A 50 -10.42 45.09 13.46
CA GLN A 50 -10.22 45.34 12.03
C GLN A 50 -8.96 46.15 11.75
N ASP A 51 -8.77 47.26 12.47
CA ASP A 51 -7.57 48.12 12.33
C ASP A 51 -6.27 47.36 12.68
N LEU A 52 -6.33 46.39 13.59
CA LEU A 52 -5.20 45.52 13.91
C LEU A 52 -4.90 44.55 12.77
N LEU A 53 -5.91 43.87 12.24
CA LEU A 53 -5.78 42.95 11.10
C LEU A 53 -5.26 43.69 9.87
N ASP A 54 -5.72 44.91 9.62
CA ASP A 54 -5.29 45.72 8.48
C ASP A 54 -3.83 46.14 8.51
N ARG A 55 -3.21 46.16 9.70
CA ARG A 55 -1.79 46.43 9.90
C ARG A 55 -0.92 45.15 9.86
N MET A 56 -1.51 43.96 9.89
CA MET A 56 -0.77 42.70 9.79
C MET A 56 -0.17 42.53 8.39
N ARG A 57 1.01 41.92 8.34
CA ARG A 57 1.62 41.48 7.08
C ARG A 57 0.72 40.43 6.43
N ASP A 58 0.78 40.34 5.10
CA ASP A 58 -0.02 39.37 4.34
C ASP A 58 0.14 37.92 4.86
N ILE A 59 1.39 37.49 5.08
CA ILE A 59 1.69 36.16 5.61
C ILE A 59 1.14 35.92 7.02
N GLU A 60 1.07 36.97 7.86
CA GLU A 60 0.49 36.87 9.21
C GLU A 60 -1.03 36.76 9.14
N ARG A 61 -1.67 37.54 8.25
CA ARG A 61 -3.12 37.45 8.04
C ARG A 61 -3.51 36.08 7.49
N LYS A 62 -2.73 35.54 6.56
CA LYS A 62 -2.88 34.18 6.05
C LYS A 62 -2.74 33.15 7.15
N ALA A 63 -1.76 33.29 8.05
CA ALA A 63 -1.59 32.35 9.17
C ALA A 63 -2.79 32.36 10.13
N LEU A 64 -3.31 33.55 10.44
CA LEU A 64 -4.51 33.68 11.27
C LEU A 64 -5.76 33.11 10.57
N ALA A 65 -5.93 33.36 9.27
CA ALA A 65 -7.02 32.80 8.49
C ALA A 65 -6.94 31.28 8.39
N ALA A 66 -5.75 30.73 8.11
CA ALA A 66 -5.51 29.28 8.06
C ALA A 66 -5.87 28.61 9.40
N ALA A 67 -5.45 29.20 10.53
CA ALA A 67 -5.84 28.68 11.84
C ALA A 67 -7.34 28.81 12.10
N PHE A 68 -7.96 29.94 11.75
CA PHE A 68 -9.39 30.16 11.93
C PHE A 68 -10.24 29.13 11.19
N HIS A 69 -9.88 28.82 9.95
CA HIS A 69 -10.57 27.83 9.11
C HIS A 69 -10.19 26.37 9.45
N ASN A 70 -9.27 26.16 10.40
CA ASN A 70 -8.89 24.86 10.94
C ASN A 70 -9.26 24.77 12.44
N ASP A 71 -10.52 25.08 12.77
CA ASP A 71 -11.07 25.06 14.14
C ASP A 71 -10.28 25.88 15.18
N GLY A 72 -9.62 26.93 14.71
CA GLY A 72 -8.75 27.78 15.52
C GLY A 72 -7.34 27.22 15.72
N ILE A 73 -6.98 26.05 15.18
CA ILE A 73 -5.67 25.42 15.36
C ILE A 73 -4.76 25.81 14.19
N PHE A 74 -3.62 26.44 14.49
CA PHE A 74 -2.61 26.73 13.48
C PHE A 74 -1.73 25.51 13.24
N ASP A 75 -1.81 24.96 12.03
CA ASP A 75 -0.89 23.94 11.55
C ASP A 75 0.28 24.59 10.78
N PRO A 76 1.49 24.66 11.36
CA PRO A 76 2.64 25.27 10.72
C PRO A 76 3.14 24.47 9.50
N HIS A 77 2.89 23.17 9.44
CA HIS A 77 3.38 22.31 8.36
C HIS A 77 2.50 22.47 7.11
N ALA A 78 1.18 22.38 7.28
CA ALA A 78 0.22 22.71 6.23
C ALA A 78 0.44 24.14 5.69
N PHE A 79 0.67 25.10 6.59
CA PHE A 79 0.94 26.48 6.21
C PHE A 79 2.24 26.63 5.41
N LEU A 80 3.32 25.99 5.84
CA LEU A 80 4.60 25.99 5.14
C LEU A 80 4.47 25.32 3.76
N ALA A 81 3.75 24.21 3.65
CA ALA A 81 3.48 23.54 2.38
C ALA A 81 2.71 24.43 1.40
N GLN A 82 1.72 25.19 1.89
CA GLN A 82 0.91 26.09 1.07
C GLN A 82 1.68 27.33 0.62
N TYR A 83 2.30 28.03 1.57
CA TYR A 83 2.83 29.37 1.33
C TYR A 83 4.36 29.42 1.21
N ARG A 84 5.05 28.28 1.35
CA ARG A 84 6.52 28.11 1.27
C ARG A 84 7.33 28.93 2.28
N ALA A 85 6.67 29.59 3.22
CA ALA A 85 7.30 30.34 4.30
C ALA A 85 6.38 30.38 5.53
N LEU A 86 6.99 30.39 6.72
CA LEU A 86 6.29 30.71 7.97
C LEU A 86 6.34 32.21 8.23
N PRO A 87 5.40 32.78 9.00
CA PRO A 87 5.50 34.16 9.45
C PRO A 87 6.79 34.39 10.25
N ASP A 88 7.65 35.30 9.76
CA ASP A 88 8.92 35.60 10.44
C ASP A 88 8.68 36.18 11.84
N ARG A 89 9.29 35.56 12.85
CA ARG A 89 9.34 36.14 14.19
C ARG A 89 10.53 37.10 14.30
N PRO A 90 10.36 38.33 14.81
CA PRO A 90 11.47 39.23 15.06
C PRO A 90 12.48 38.60 16.03
N SER A 91 13.74 38.46 15.61
CA SER A 91 14.79 37.92 16.47
C SER A 91 15.18 38.93 17.55
N GLY A 92 15.35 38.47 18.78
CA GLY A 92 16.14 39.20 19.77
C GLY A 92 17.58 39.32 19.28
N GLY A 93 18.31 40.36 19.70
CA GLY A 93 19.72 40.54 19.31
C GLY A 93 20.58 39.29 19.58
N ARG A 94 21.78 39.21 18.99
CA ARG A 94 22.70 38.05 18.93
C ARG A 94 22.96 37.26 20.24
N TRP A 95 22.60 37.81 21.40
CA TRP A 95 22.80 37.26 22.75
C TRP A 95 21.53 37.21 23.61
N SER A 96 20.37 37.50 23.01
CA SER A 96 19.08 37.52 23.70
C SER A 96 18.39 36.17 23.57
N TYR A 97 18.23 35.49 24.70
CA TYR A 97 17.43 34.26 24.82
C TYR A 97 15.92 34.54 24.84
N SER A 98 15.48 35.79 24.68
CA SER A 98 14.06 36.19 24.67
C SER A 98 13.61 36.57 23.27
N THR A 99 12.66 35.82 22.71
CA THR A 99 11.94 36.21 21.49
C THR A 99 11.02 37.39 21.77
N LYS A 100 11.08 38.41 20.91
CA LYS A 100 10.17 39.57 20.98
C LYS A 100 8.74 39.13 20.64
N LEU A 101 7.75 39.65 21.37
CA LEU A 101 6.35 39.44 21.04
C LEU A 101 5.96 40.27 19.80
N TYR A 102 5.07 39.73 18.98
CA TYR A 102 4.60 40.35 17.74
C TYR A 102 3.10 40.07 17.52
N THR A 103 2.55 40.53 16.39
CA THR A 103 1.10 40.64 16.18
C THR A 103 0.34 39.33 16.31
N LEU A 104 0.90 38.20 15.87
CA LEU A 104 0.22 36.89 15.99
C LEU A 104 0.15 36.39 17.44
N ASP A 105 1.03 36.86 18.32
CA ASP A 105 1.01 36.50 19.74
C ASP A 105 -0.23 37.07 20.47
N LEU A 106 -0.98 37.99 19.84
CA LEU A 106 -2.26 38.50 20.34
C LEU A 106 -3.42 37.51 20.16
N PHE A 107 -3.31 36.64 19.17
CA PHE A 107 -4.39 35.74 18.74
C PHE A 107 -4.17 34.31 19.21
N PHE A 108 -2.93 33.83 19.14
CA PHE A 108 -2.59 32.46 19.44
C PHE A 108 -2.23 32.25 20.92
N ARG A 109 -2.89 31.27 21.53
CA ARG A 109 -2.49 30.64 22.78
C ARG A 109 -1.35 29.65 22.53
N GLY A 110 -0.50 29.40 23.52
CA GLY A 110 0.52 28.34 23.46
C GLY A 110 1.98 28.80 23.37
N ILE A 111 2.26 30.09 23.53
CA ILE A 111 3.64 30.63 23.58
C ILE A 111 4.28 30.22 24.91
N THR A 112 4.83 29.01 24.98
CA THR A 112 5.92 28.77 25.94
C THR A 112 7.21 29.22 25.26
N ARG A 113 8.15 29.75 26.05
CA ARG A 113 9.44 30.37 25.66
C ARG A 113 10.37 29.48 24.81
N TRP A 114 9.90 28.33 24.31
CA TRP A 114 10.67 27.32 23.61
C TRP A 114 10.09 27.08 22.20
N ARG A 115 11.00 27.00 21.23
CA ARG A 115 10.81 27.21 19.79
C ARG A 115 10.10 26.05 19.08
N SER A 116 8.80 25.82 19.30
CA SER A 116 8.02 24.96 18.40
C SER A 116 6.62 25.50 18.15
N TRP A 117 6.20 25.51 16.89
CA TRP A 117 4.86 25.91 16.44
C TRP A 117 3.76 24.89 16.80
N GLN A 118 4.00 24.02 17.79
CA GLN A 118 3.24 22.79 17.99
C GLN A 118 1.91 22.96 18.74
N HIS A 119 1.57 24.16 19.23
CA HIS A 119 0.38 24.38 20.08
C HIS A 119 -0.29 25.75 19.88
N TYR A 120 -0.20 26.34 18.68
CA TYR A 120 -0.77 27.66 18.41
C TYR A 120 -2.26 27.54 18.13
N ALA A 121 -3.10 28.02 19.05
CA ALA A 121 -4.56 27.97 18.89
C ALA A 121 -5.20 29.31 19.17
N ILE A 122 -6.13 29.74 18.32
CA ILE A 122 -6.93 30.94 18.51
C ILE A 122 -7.76 30.77 19.79
N HIS A 123 -7.80 31.82 20.59
CA HIS A 123 -8.65 31.81 21.77
C HIS A 123 -10.14 31.66 21.39
N PRO A 124 -10.92 30.76 21.99
CA PRO A 124 -12.33 30.53 21.63
C PRO A 124 -13.21 31.79 21.65
N GLU A 125 -13.04 32.69 22.62
CA GLU A 125 -13.75 33.98 22.64
C GLU A 125 -13.41 34.94 21.48
N LEU A 126 -12.29 34.72 20.77
CA LEU A 126 -11.95 35.49 19.57
C LEU A 126 -12.56 34.89 18.29
N MET A 127 -12.91 33.59 18.28
CA MET A 127 -13.43 32.91 17.08
C MET A 127 -14.69 33.61 16.52
N PRO A 128 -15.76 33.89 17.31
CA PRO A 128 -16.95 34.57 16.78
C PRO A 128 -16.69 36.00 16.30
N LEU A 129 -15.64 36.65 16.81
CA LEU A 129 -15.28 38.01 16.44
C LEU A 129 -14.48 38.06 15.13
N LEU A 130 -13.75 36.98 14.83
CA LEU A 130 -12.94 36.82 13.62
C LEU A 130 -13.76 36.31 12.43
N GLU A 131 -14.87 35.60 12.66
CA GLU A 131 -15.76 35.06 11.62
C GLU A 131 -16.09 36.04 10.47
N PRO A 132 -16.54 37.29 10.72
CA PRO A 132 -16.85 38.21 9.62
C PRO A 132 -15.61 38.81 8.95
N LEU A 133 -14.41 38.54 9.46
CA LEU A 133 -13.16 39.20 9.07
C LEU A 133 -12.17 38.24 8.39
N MET A 134 -12.32 36.92 8.56
CA MET A 134 -11.39 35.89 8.08
C MET A 134 -11.91 35.23 6.79
N PRO A 135 -11.48 35.67 5.59
CA PRO A 135 -11.80 34.95 4.36
C PRO A 135 -11.21 33.54 4.39
N PRO A 136 -11.82 32.56 3.69
CA PRO A 136 -11.23 31.24 3.54
C PRO A 136 -9.83 31.35 2.92
N PRO A 137 -8.87 30.52 3.36
CA PRO A 137 -7.55 30.47 2.74
C PRO A 137 -7.66 30.07 1.27
N ASP A 138 -6.65 30.42 0.48
CA ASP A 138 -6.57 30.07 -0.94
C ASP A 138 -6.74 28.56 -1.10
N ARG A 139 -7.64 28.11 -1.99
CA ARG A 139 -7.79 26.67 -2.23
C ARG A 139 -6.56 26.15 -2.98
N PHE A 140 -5.82 25.25 -2.36
CA PHE A 140 -4.77 24.51 -3.05
C PHE A 140 -5.41 23.50 -4.01
N VAL A 141 -5.00 23.55 -5.27
CA VAL A 141 -5.52 22.69 -6.33
C VAL A 141 -4.32 22.00 -6.98
N LEU A 142 -4.37 20.67 -7.01
CA LEU A 142 -3.44 19.88 -7.81
C LEU A 142 -3.71 20.14 -9.29
N ASN A 143 -2.65 20.43 -10.04
CA ASN A 143 -2.72 20.65 -11.47
C ASN A 143 -1.53 19.96 -12.13
N GLY A 144 -1.65 19.68 -13.42
CA GLY A 144 -0.63 18.93 -14.15
C GLY A 144 -0.85 18.99 -15.66
N PRO A 145 0.16 18.68 -16.48
CA PRO A 145 -0.02 18.54 -17.91
C PRO A 145 -0.84 17.29 -18.24
N VAL A 146 -1.62 17.37 -19.33
CA VAL A 146 -2.29 16.20 -19.92
C VAL A 146 -1.29 15.34 -20.70
N GLU A 147 -0.35 16.01 -21.39
CA GLU A 147 0.71 15.35 -22.15
C GLU A 147 1.75 14.74 -21.19
N THR A 148 2.24 13.56 -21.57
CA THR A 148 3.23 12.82 -20.79
C THR A 148 4.58 13.53 -20.78
N PRO A 149 5.09 13.94 -19.61
CA PRO A 149 6.43 14.51 -19.50
C PRO A 149 7.49 13.47 -19.85
N THR A 150 8.58 13.90 -20.48
CA THR A 150 9.74 13.05 -20.79
C THR A 150 10.90 13.24 -19.81
N ALA A 151 10.81 14.27 -18.96
CA ALA A 151 11.82 14.62 -17.97
C ALA A 151 11.18 15.47 -16.86
N MET A 152 11.85 15.50 -15.71
CA MET A 152 11.52 16.36 -14.58
C MET A 152 12.56 17.47 -14.44
N ASP A 153 12.12 18.70 -14.20
CA ASP A 153 12.98 19.85 -13.88
C ASP A 153 12.89 20.11 -12.38
N VAL A 154 14.01 19.88 -11.68
CA VAL A 154 14.15 20.16 -10.25
C VAL A 154 15.23 21.22 -10.09
N GLU A 155 14.83 22.44 -9.76
CA GLU A 155 15.72 23.59 -9.53
C GLU A 155 16.71 23.88 -10.69
N GLY A 156 16.35 23.53 -11.94
CA GLY A 156 17.17 23.72 -13.13
C GLY A 156 17.97 22.48 -13.55
N ASP A 157 17.95 21.42 -12.76
CA ASP A 157 18.51 20.11 -13.12
C ASP A 157 17.44 19.24 -13.81
N ILE A 158 17.78 18.68 -14.97
CA ILE A 158 16.86 17.90 -15.81
C ILE A 158 17.13 16.42 -15.61
N PHE A 159 16.12 15.71 -15.11
CA PHE A 159 16.16 14.27 -14.88
C PHE A 159 15.32 13.55 -15.94
N PRO A 160 15.89 12.65 -16.76
CA PRO A 160 15.12 11.83 -17.69
C PRO A 160 14.08 11.01 -16.94
N ALA A 161 12.85 10.99 -17.44
CA ALA A 161 11.73 10.33 -16.80
C ALA A 161 11.10 9.29 -17.73
N ILE A 162 10.72 8.16 -17.15
CA ILE A 162 10.15 7.00 -17.84
C ILE A 162 8.70 6.89 -17.44
N ALA A 163 7.81 6.95 -18.43
CA ALA A 163 6.38 6.81 -18.24
C ALA A 163 5.96 5.35 -18.37
N VAL A 164 5.11 4.90 -17.47
CA VAL A 164 4.51 3.56 -17.47
C VAL A 164 3.00 3.72 -17.43
N GLU A 165 2.35 3.39 -18.53
CA GLU A 165 0.90 3.27 -18.59
C GLU A 165 0.46 1.93 -18.00
N THR A 166 -0.45 1.98 -17.05
CA THR A 166 -0.84 0.84 -16.20
C THR A 166 -2.31 0.47 -16.33
N GLU A 167 -3.20 1.38 -16.76
CA GLU A 167 -4.66 1.15 -16.79
C GLU A 167 -5.04 -0.19 -17.42
N LYS A 168 -4.46 -0.51 -18.59
CA LYS A 168 -4.69 -1.77 -19.30
C LYS A 168 -3.84 -2.92 -18.76
N ARG A 169 -2.64 -2.63 -18.25
CA ARG A 169 -1.68 -3.66 -17.85
C ARG A 169 -2.02 -4.25 -16.49
N GLY A 170 -2.35 -3.40 -15.52
CA GLY A 170 -2.56 -3.81 -14.13
C GLY A 170 -3.63 -4.89 -13.95
N PRO A 171 -4.87 -4.71 -14.46
CA PRO A 171 -5.89 -5.75 -14.40
C PRO A 171 -5.47 -7.04 -15.13
N HIS A 172 -4.81 -6.93 -16.28
CA HIS A 172 -4.30 -8.09 -17.02
C HIS A 172 -3.21 -8.85 -16.26
N ASP A 173 -2.27 -8.14 -15.64
CA ASP A 173 -1.18 -8.74 -14.89
C ASP A 173 -1.69 -9.35 -13.57
N LEU A 174 -2.70 -8.75 -12.94
CA LEU A 174 -3.41 -9.34 -11.81
C LEU A 174 -4.09 -10.65 -12.21
N LEU A 175 -4.79 -10.68 -13.35
CA LEU A 175 -5.38 -11.92 -13.88
C LEU A 175 -4.33 -12.97 -14.21
N LEU A 176 -3.20 -12.57 -14.80
CA LEU A 176 -2.06 -13.47 -15.06
C LEU A 176 -1.53 -14.07 -13.76
N PHE A 177 -1.33 -13.23 -12.73
CA PHE A 177 -0.88 -13.69 -11.43
C PHE A 177 -1.83 -14.74 -10.84
N LEU A 178 -3.14 -14.46 -10.83
CA LEU A 178 -4.15 -15.39 -10.32
C LEU A 178 -4.22 -16.68 -11.13
N ALA A 179 -4.09 -16.61 -12.46
CA ALA A 179 -4.04 -17.78 -13.33
C ALA A 179 -2.82 -18.68 -13.02
N LEU A 180 -1.64 -18.10 -12.90
CA LEU A 180 -0.41 -18.84 -12.54
C LEU A 180 -0.49 -19.42 -11.12
N LEU A 181 -1.16 -18.73 -10.20
CA LEU A 181 -1.36 -19.20 -8.83
C LEU A 181 -2.31 -20.40 -8.82
N ASN A 182 -3.40 -20.33 -9.57
CA ASN A 182 -4.34 -21.44 -9.77
C ASN A 182 -3.66 -22.68 -10.38
N GLN A 183 -2.68 -22.47 -11.26
CA GLN A 183 -1.88 -23.53 -11.87
C GLN A 183 -0.83 -24.13 -10.91
N GLY A 184 -0.57 -23.48 -9.78
CA GLY A 184 0.51 -23.82 -8.88
C GLY A 184 1.91 -23.53 -9.42
N GLU A 185 2.02 -22.75 -10.51
CA GLU A 185 3.30 -22.31 -11.09
C GLU A 185 3.96 -21.23 -10.21
N VAL A 186 3.14 -20.34 -9.63
CA VAL A 186 3.59 -19.39 -8.62
C VAL A 186 3.07 -19.77 -7.24
N LYS A 187 3.88 -19.51 -6.21
CA LYS A 187 3.59 -19.83 -4.81
C LYS A 187 4.13 -18.75 -3.90
N TYR A 188 3.40 -18.48 -2.82
CA TYR A 188 3.89 -17.67 -1.72
C TYR A 188 4.97 -18.41 -0.92
N SER A 189 5.84 -17.62 -0.29
CA SER A 189 6.69 -18.11 0.78
C SER A 189 5.86 -18.47 2.02
N SER A 190 6.45 -19.23 2.94
CA SER A 190 5.76 -19.66 4.17
C SER A 190 5.32 -18.50 5.08
N SER A 191 5.91 -17.32 4.94
CA SER A 191 5.54 -16.12 5.68
C SER A 191 4.37 -15.36 5.05
N MET A 192 3.96 -15.73 3.83
CA MET A 192 2.96 -15.01 3.01
C MET A 192 3.32 -13.54 2.70
N LYS A 193 4.56 -13.11 2.99
CA LYS A 193 5.00 -11.72 2.76
C LYS A 193 5.58 -11.47 1.38
N GLN A 194 5.87 -12.54 0.64
CA GLN A 194 6.52 -12.48 -0.67
C GLN A 194 6.30 -13.81 -1.40
N LEU A 195 6.44 -13.78 -2.72
CA LEU A 195 6.54 -14.99 -3.53
C LEU A 195 7.84 -15.74 -3.24
N THR A 196 7.88 -17.03 -3.55
CA THR A 196 9.18 -17.72 -3.60
C THR A 196 10.04 -17.12 -4.72
N LYS A 197 11.37 -17.13 -4.57
CA LYS A 197 12.27 -16.57 -5.60
C LYS A 197 11.98 -17.11 -7.01
N LYS A 198 11.74 -18.42 -7.13
CA LYS A 198 11.38 -19.04 -8.42
C LYS A 198 10.05 -18.53 -8.95
N SER A 199 9.05 -18.38 -8.08
CA SER A 199 7.73 -17.87 -8.47
C SER A 199 7.78 -16.39 -8.89
N GLN A 200 8.62 -15.61 -8.23
CA GLN A 200 8.91 -14.23 -8.59
C GLN A 200 9.51 -14.15 -10.01
N GLU A 201 10.56 -14.92 -10.29
CA GLU A 201 11.20 -15.00 -11.62
C GLU A 201 10.21 -15.45 -12.72
N VAL A 202 9.33 -16.41 -12.42
CA VAL A 202 8.30 -16.89 -13.36
C VAL A 202 7.29 -15.79 -13.69
N LEU A 203 6.82 -15.05 -12.68
CA LEU A 203 5.86 -13.97 -12.87
C LEU A 203 6.50 -12.83 -13.67
N GLU A 204 7.67 -12.35 -13.26
CA GLU A 204 8.40 -11.26 -13.92
C GLU A 204 8.64 -11.53 -15.40
N ALA A 205 8.98 -12.77 -15.77
CA ALA A 205 9.20 -13.16 -17.16
C ALA A 205 7.93 -13.18 -18.04
N LYS A 206 6.75 -13.26 -17.42
CA LYS A 206 5.45 -13.33 -18.10
C LYS A 206 4.65 -12.03 -18.04
N LEU A 207 5.01 -11.10 -17.16
CA LEU A 207 4.37 -9.78 -17.09
C LEU A 207 4.39 -9.09 -18.45
N ALA A 208 3.35 -8.30 -18.73
CA ALA A 208 3.30 -7.53 -19.96
C ALA A 208 4.54 -6.63 -20.07
N ALA A 209 5.21 -6.71 -21.23
CA ALA A 209 6.43 -5.95 -21.49
C ALA A 209 6.19 -4.44 -21.28
N SER A 210 7.15 -3.80 -20.61
CA SER A 210 7.22 -2.35 -20.55
C SER A 210 7.55 -1.80 -21.94
N ASP A 211 6.96 -0.67 -22.32
CA ASP A 211 7.32 0.04 -23.57
C ASP A 211 8.69 0.76 -23.46
N GLY A 212 9.47 0.50 -22.40
CA GLY A 212 10.78 1.10 -22.11
C GLY A 212 11.98 0.17 -22.37
N ASP A 213 13.18 0.67 -22.09
CA ASP A 213 14.46 -0.04 -22.28
C ASP A 213 14.56 -1.33 -21.42
N ALA A 214 15.33 -2.31 -21.89
CA ALA A 214 15.36 -3.67 -21.32
C ALA A 214 15.85 -3.73 -19.86
N THR A 215 16.76 -2.84 -19.42
CA THR A 215 17.25 -2.77 -18.04
C THR A 215 16.26 -2.11 -17.07
N ASP A 216 15.44 -1.19 -17.56
CA ASP A 216 14.35 -0.57 -16.79
C ASP A 216 13.20 -1.55 -16.52
N SER A 217 13.07 -2.54 -17.40
CA SER A 217 12.06 -3.59 -17.32
C SER A 217 12.24 -4.50 -16.09
N GLU A 218 13.46 -4.88 -15.71
CA GLU A 218 13.69 -5.84 -14.60
C GLU A 218 13.24 -5.30 -13.25
N PHE A 219 13.69 -4.09 -12.88
CA PHE A 219 13.31 -3.45 -11.63
C PHE A 219 11.80 -3.17 -11.56
N LEU A 220 11.24 -2.62 -12.64
CA LEU A 220 9.81 -2.32 -12.72
C LEU A 220 8.96 -3.60 -12.61
N ASN A 221 9.40 -4.69 -13.23
CA ASN A 221 8.73 -5.98 -13.14
C ASN A 221 8.82 -6.55 -11.72
N TYR A 222 9.94 -6.39 -11.02
CA TYR A 222 10.05 -6.79 -9.62
C TYR A 222 9.05 -6.06 -8.72
N VAL A 223 8.97 -4.73 -8.84
CA VAL A 223 8.01 -3.91 -8.06
C VAL A 223 6.57 -4.32 -8.38
N ARG A 224 6.23 -4.48 -9.66
CA ARG A 224 4.89 -4.90 -10.11
C ARG A 224 4.53 -6.29 -9.61
N ALA A 225 5.39 -7.28 -9.81
CA ALA A 225 5.17 -8.66 -9.36
C ALA A 225 4.97 -8.73 -7.83
N THR A 226 5.78 -7.99 -7.07
CA THR A 226 5.64 -7.87 -5.62
C THR A 226 4.31 -7.23 -5.25
N GLY A 227 3.97 -6.11 -5.91
CA GLY A 227 2.73 -5.37 -5.74
C GLY A 227 1.48 -6.19 -5.97
N LEU A 228 1.42 -6.91 -7.09
CA LEU A 228 0.31 -7.78 -7.47
C LEU A 228 0.10 -8.90 -6.45
N ALA A 229 1.18 -9.58 -6.05
CA ALA A 229 1.11 -10.67 -5.08
C ALA A 229 0.66 -10.17 -3.70
N LEU A 230 1.16 -9.02 -3.26
CA LEU A 230 0.75 -8.43 -1.98
C LEU A 230 -0.69 -7.94 -2.02
N PHE A 231 -1.08 -7.21 -3.07
CA PHE A 231 -2.45 -6.76 -3.26
C PHE A 231 -3.40 -7.94 -3.25
N ALA A 232 -3.20 -8.97 -4.08
CA ALA A 232 -4.10 -10.12 -4.16
C ALA A 232 -4.29 -10.84 -2.81
N TYR A 233 -3.23 -10.95 -2.00
CA TYR A 233 -3.33 -11.55 -0.66
C TYR A 233 -4.04 -10.65 0.34
N THR A 234 -3.75 -9.36 0.33
CA THR A 234 -4.29 -8.39 1.30
C THR A 234 -5.68 -7.87 0.93
N ALA A 235 -6.09 -8.04 -0.32
CA ALA A 235 -7.39 -7.72 -0.88
C ALA A 235 -8.38 -8.90 -0.83
N GLY A 236 -8.00 -10.02 -0.20
CA GLY A 236 -8.88 -11.19 -0.08
C GLY A 236 -9.06 -12.04 -1.35
N LEU A 237 -8.29 -11.80 -2.42
CA LEU A 237 -8.32 -12.64 -3.64
C LEU A 237 -7.53 -13.95 -3.46
N VAL A 238 -6.69 -14.02 -2.43
CA VAL A 238 -5.90 -15.20 -2.06
C VAL A 238 -6.12 -15.51 -0.57
N ASP A 239 -6.35 -16.78 -0.26
CA ASP A 239 -6.56 -17.27 1.10
C ASP A 239 -5.26 -17.30 1.93
N ARG A 240 -5.41 -17.61 3.23
CA ARG A 240 -4.27 -17.70 4.17
C ARG A 240 -3.29 -18.84 3.87
N ASN A 241 -3.65 -19.77 3.01
CA ASN A 241 -2.80 -20.88 2.59
C ASN A 241 -2.04 -20.57 1.30
N GLY A 242 -2.32 -19.42 0.67
CA GLY A 242 -1.73 -19.03 -0.61
C GLY A 242 -2.41 -19.63 -1.83
N ASN A 243 -3.68 -20.02 -1.72
CA ASN A 243 -4.52 -20.46 -2.83
C ASN A 243 -5.54 -19.37 -3.20
N LEU A 244 -6.15 -19.45 -4.38
CA LEU A 244 -7.25 -18.54 -4.72
C LEU A 244 -8.43 -18.67 -3.75
N SER A 245 -8.95 -17.53 -3.28
CA SER A 245 -10.24 -17.46 -2.58
C SER A 245 -11.41 -17.62 -3.56
N GLU A 246 -12.64 -17.64 -3.05
CA GLU A 246 -13.83 -17.66 -3.92
C GLU A 246 -13.93 -16.36 -4.74
N GLU A 247 -13.59 -15.23 -4.14
CA GLU A 247 -13.53 -13.91 -4.78
C GLU A 247 -12.42 -13.88 -5.85
N GLY A 248 -11.25 -14.47 -5.56
CA GLY A 248 -10.15 -14.59 -6.52
C GLY A 248 -10.52 -15.46 -7.73
N LYS A 249 -11.22 -16.57 -7.50
CA LYS A 249 -11.77 -17.41 -8.58
C LYS A 249 -12.82 -16.64 -9.39
N ALA A 250 -13.73 -15.94 -8.72
CA ALA A 250 -14.78 -15.16 -9.38
C ALA A 250 -14.18 -14.03 -10.24
N TYR A 251 -13.17 -13.32 -9.75
CA TYR A 251 -12.47 -12.30 -10.53
C TYR A 251 -11.74 -12.91 -11.73
N LEU A 252 -11.00 -14.02 -11.55
CA LEU A 252 -10.32 -14.72 -12.64
C LEU A 252 -11.29 -15.19 -13.73
N ALA A 253 -12.50 -15.58 -13.35
CA ALA A 253 -13.53 -16.07 -14.26
C ALA A 253 -14.30 -14.96 -14.99
N THR A 254 -14.51 -13.81 -14.35
CA THR A 254 -15.44 -12.79 -14.86
C THR A 254 -14.74 -11.52 -15.33
N GLU A 255 -13.56 -11.22 -14.78
CA GLU A 255 -12.84 -9.95 -14.95
C GLU A 255 -13.70 -8.73 -14.59
N SER A 256 -14.63 -8.91 -13.63
CA SER A 256 -15.59 -7.88 -13.21
C SER A 256 -14.89 -6.70 -12.51
N PRO A 257 -15.11 -5.46 -12.98
CA PRO A 257 -14.68 -4.25 -12.27
C PRO A 257 -15.21 -4.15 -10.84
N GLU A 258 -16.42 -4.65 -10.59
CA GLU A 258 -17.05 -4.62 -9.27
C GLU A 258 -16.31 -5.50 -8.27
N ILE A 259 -15.87 -6.70 -8.68
CA ILE A 259 -15.06 -7.56 -7.80
C ILE A 259 -13.69 -6.92 -7.52
N LEU A 260 -13.09 -6.26 -8.51
CA LEU A 260 -11.85 -5.50 -8.31
C LEU A 260 -12.05 -4.32 -7.35
N PHE A 261 -13.20 -3.63 -7.44
CA PHE A 261 -13.58 -2.57 -6.52
C PHE A 261 -13.74 -3.08 -5.08
N ASP A 262 -14.46 -4.19 -4.90
CA ASP A 262 -14.63 -4.81 -3.58
C ASP A 262 -13.27 -5.25 -3.00
N ALA A 263 -12.40 -5.83 -3.82
CA ALA A 263 -11.03 -6.19 -3.43
C ALA A 263 -10.19 -4.95 -3.05
N PHE A 264 -10.33 -3.85 -3.79
CA PHE A 264 -9.68 -2.59 -3.46
C PHE A 264 -10.15 -2.02 -2.12
N LEU A 265 -11.47 -2.08 -1.83
CA LEU A 265 -12.02 -1.66 -0.54
C LEU A 265 -11.46 -2.53 0.60
N GLU A 266 -11.49 -3.86 0.46
CA GLU A 266 -10.93 -4.79 1.43
C GLU A 266 -9.44 -4.47 1.72
N TRP A 267 -8.62 -4.29 0.68
CA TRP A 267 -7.22 -3.89 0.84
C TRP A 267 -7.07 -2.56 1.58
N SER A 268 -7.94 -1.58 1.31
CA SER A 268 -7.88 -0.27 1.97
C SER A 268 -8.19 -0.35 3.47
N GLU A 269 -9.06 -1.27 3.88
CA GLU A 269 -9.54 -1.41 5.26
C GLU A 269 -8.71 -2.40 6.09
N GLU A 270 -8.03 -3.35 5.45
CA GLU A 270 -7.29 -4.42 6.12
C GLU A 270 -5.91 -4.01 6.67
N GLY A 271 -5.38 -4.82 7.60
CA GLY A 271 -4.20 -4.48 8.40
C GLY A 271 -3.02 -5.46 8.37
N TRP A 272 -3.11 -6.56 7.61
CA TRP A 272 -2.19 -7.69 7.80
C TRP A 272 -0.80 -7.50 7.17
N PHE A 273 -0.68 -6.55 6.24
CA PHE A 273 0.59 -6.12 5.66
C PHE A 273 0.76 -4.62 5.82
N ASP A 274 2.01 -4.19 6.03
CA ASP A 274 2.38 -2.79 6.24
C ASP A 274 3.43 -2.39 5.20
N GLU A 275 3.10 -1.40 4.37
CA GLU A 275 3.93 -0.91 3.28
C GLU A 275 5.26 -0.34 3.74
N ILE A 276 5.38 0.05 5.01
CA ILE A 276 6.68 0.45 5.57
C ILE A 276 7.73 -0.66 5.43
N THR A 277 7.29 -1.92 5.37
CA THR A 277 8.18 -3.08 5.21
C THR A 277 8.76 -3.21 3.81
N LEU A 278 8.24 -2.46 2.83
CA LEU A 278 8.81 -2.35 1.48
C LEU A 278 9.93 -1.31 1.39
N ILE A 279 10.12 -0.49 2.44
CA ILE A 279 11.03 0.64 2.44
C ILE A 279 12.26 0.28 3.27
N ASP A 280 13.19 -0.45 2.65
CA ASP A 280 14.36 -1.02 3.34
C ASP A 280 15.25 0.02 4.03
N GLY A 281 15.29 1.25 3.54
CA GLY A 281 16.06 2.35 4.13
C GLY A 281 15.51 2.86 5.46
N ILE A 282 14.22 2.65 5.76
CA ILE A 282 13.62 3.03 7.05
C ILE A 282 13.97 1.97 8.09
N ARG A 283 14.73 2.38 9.11
CA ARG A 283 15.14 1.56 10.23
C ARG A 283 14.31 1.87 11.48
N GLY A 284 14.31 0.94 12.42
CA GLY A 284 13.69 1.11 13.74
C GLY A 284 12.26 0.55 13.87
N ALA A 285 11.56 0.24 12.78
CA ALA A 285 10.20 -0.30 12.82
C ALA A 285 10.05 -1.57 13.68
N GLY A 286 11.09 -2.41 13.74
CA GLY A 286 11.10 -3.63 14.56
C GLY A 286 11.63 -3.46 16.00
N ASN A 287 11.98 -2.25 16.43
CA ASN A 287 12.60 -2.02 17.73
C ASN A 287 11.59 -2.14 18.88
N LYS A 288 12.07 -2.60 20.04
CA LYS A 288 11.25 -2.71 21.25
C LYS A 288 10.77 -1.34 21.70
N GLY A 289 9.46 -1.15 21.77
CA GLY A 289 8.82 0.09 22.22
C GLY A 289 8.24 0.92 21.08
N VAL A 290 8.61 0.62 19.82
CA VAL A 290 7.99 1.23 18.65
C VAL A 290 6.60 0.67 18.45
N ARG A 291 5.64 1.56 18.23
CA ARG A 291 4.25 1.22 17.89
C ARG A 291 3.92 1.92 16.59
N LEU A 292 3.61 1.15 15.56
CA LEU A 292 3.17 1.70 14.29
C LEU A 292 1.66 1.94 14.33
N THR A 293 1.20 3.00 13.68
CA THR A 293 -0.23 3.20 13.44
C THR A 293 -0.75 2.14 12.47
N HIS A 294 -2.06 1.91 12.48
CA HIS A 294 -2.64 0.85 11.65
C HIS A 294 -2.51 1.19 10.15
N PRO A 295 -2.10 0.25 9.26
CA PRO A 295 -1.94 0.52 7.83
C PRO A 295 -3.21 1.10 7.18
N SER A 296 -4.40 0.57 7.51
CA SER A 296 -5.67 1.06 6.95
C SER A 296 -5.92 2.54 7.21
N THR A 297 -5.60 3.05 8.41
CA THR A 297 -5.74 4.48 8.74
C THR A 297 -4.82 5.38 7.90
N ARG A 298 -3.68 4.85 7.44
CA ARG A 298 -2.75 5.56 6.56
C ARG A 298 -3.21 5.48 5.10
N ARG A 299 -3.66 4.30 4.65
CA ARG A 299 -4.25 4.11 3.32
C ARG A 299 -5.47 5.00 3.12
N GLU A 300 -6.36 5.06 4.10
CA GLU A 300 -7.57 5.90 4.09
C GLU A 300 -7.21 7.35 3.74
N ARG A 301 -6.21 7.93 4.41
CA ARG A 301 -5.75 9.30 4.13
C ARG A 301 -5.18 9.50 2.75
N ILE A 302 -4.41 8.53 2.25
CA ILE A 302 -3.83 8.58 0.91
C ILE A 302 -4.95 8.49 -0.15
N ILE A 303 -5.89 7.55 0.02
CA ILE A 303 -7.03 7.35 -0.88
C ILE A 303 -7.95 8.58 -0.85
N GLU A 304 -8.21 9.15 0.32
CA GLU A 304 -8.99 10.38 0.49
C GLU A 304 -8.35 11.53 -0.29
N ALA A 305 -7.02 11.71 -0.19
CA ALA A 305 -6.30 12.72 -0.96
C ALA A 305 -6.36 12.46 -2.47
N LEU A 306 -6.20 11.21 -2.90
CA LEU A 306 -6.32 10.83 -4.31
C LEU A 306 -7.74 11.07 -4.84
N SER A 307 -8.78 10.87 -4.02
CA SER A 307 -10.18 11.15 -4.43
C SER A 307 -10.42 12.63 -4.75
N TRP A 308 -9.64 13.55 -4.17
CA TRP A 308 -9.72 14.99 -4.45
C TRP A 308 -8.82 15.45 -5.60
N ALA A 309 -7.90 14.59 -6.04
CA ALA A 309 -6.95 14.88 -7.11
C ALA A 309 -7.60 14.77 -8.51
N PRO A 310 -7.19 15.60 -9.49
CA PRO A 310 -7.76 15.57 -10.83
C PRO A 310 -7.42 14.27 -11.59
N THR A 311 -8.41 13.71 -12.27
CA THR A 311 -8.23 12.57 -13.17
C THR A 311 -7.54 12.97 -14.48
N GLY A 312 -6.70 12.10 -15.04
CA GLY A 312 -6.20 12.23 -16.42
C GLY A 312 -5.10 13.27 -16.66
N VAL A 313 -4.54 13.87 -15.60
CA VAL A 313 -3.38 14.77 -15.67
C VAL A 313 -2.21 14.23 -14.85
N TRP A 314 -0.98 14.57 -15.25
CA TRP A 314 0.24 14.17 -14.54
C TRP A 314 0.48 15.08 -13.33
N ILE A 315 0.33 14.52 -12.13
CA ILE A 315 0.48 15.20 -10.86
C ILE A 315 1.87 14.90 -10.31
N ASP A 316 2.64 15.96 -10.04
CA ASP A 316 3.92 15.85 -9.36
C ASP A 316 3.74 15.23 -7.96
N THR A 317 4.55 14.23 -7.64
CA THR A 317 4.46 13.49 -6.36
C THR A 317 4.66 14.43 -5.16
N TYR A 318 5.52 15.44 -5.28
CA TYR A 318 5.75 16.43 -4.23
C TYR A 318 4.58 17.40 -4.08
N ASP A 319 3.85 17.70 -5.15
CA ASP A 319 2.60 18.43 -5.03
C ASP A 319 1.51 17.61 -4.34
N LEU A 320 1.47 16.28 -4.51
CA LEU A 320 0.61 15.41 -3.69
C LEU A 320 1.00 15.46 -2.21
N TYR A 321 2.28 15.42 -1.88
CA TYR A 321 2.74 15.54 -0.48
C TYR A 321 2.26 16.84 0.15
N ARG A 322 2.41 17.96 -0.59
CA ARG A 322 1.91 19.26 -0.16
C ARG A 322 0.39 19.24 -0.03
N ALA A 323 -0.33 18.64 -0.96
CA ALA A 323 -1.79 18.52 -0.91
C ALA A 323 -2.25 17.80 0.37
N ILE A 324 -1.63 16.66 0.71
CA ILE A 324 -1.95 15.90 1.92
C ILE A 324 -1.80 16.75 3.19
N GLN A 325 -0.72 17.54 3.28
CA GLN A 325 -0.51 18.45 4.40
C GLN A 325 -1.54 19.59 4.40
N ILE A 326 -1.78 20.23 3.26
CA ILE A 326 -2.68 21.40 3.12
C ILE A 326 -4.15 21.03 3.33
N TRP A 327 -4.55 19.86 2.87
CA TRP A 327 -5.92 19.35 3.03
C TRP A 327 -6.15 18.70 4.39
N HIS A 328 -5.17 18.78 5.30
CA HIS A 328 -5.23 18.19 6.64
C HIS A 328 -5.51 16.68 6.62
N MET A 329 -4.98 15.99 5.62
CA MET A 329 -5.01 14.53 5.47
C MET A 329 -3.68 13.89 5.89
N ASP A 330 -2.83 14.61 6.63
CA ASP A 330 -1.59 14.05 7.15
C ASP A 330 -1.88 12.93 8.16
N PHE A 331 -0.95 11.98 8.29
CA PHE A 331 -1.08 10.80 9.15
C PHE A 331 0.25 10.45 9.79
N ASP A 332 0.21 9.86 10.98
CA ASP A 332 1.43 9.35 11.60
C ASP A 332 1.68 7.90 11.18
N VAL A 333 2.95 7.53 11.04
CA VAL A 333 3.39 6.13 10.81
C VAL A 333 3.73 5.45 12.13
N GLU A 334 4.24 6.23 13.09
CA GLU A 334 4.59 5.80 14.45
C GLU A 334 3.67 6.51 15.46
N GLU A 335 3.05 5.77 16.38
CA GLU A 335 2.23 6.33 17.45
C GLU A 335 3.07 7.24 18.35
N GLY A 336 2.63 8.49 18.52
CA GLY A 336 3.33 9.47 19.36
C GLY A 336 4.39 10.29 18.62
N GLY A 337 4.57 10.07 17.31
CA GLY A 337 5.43 10.87 16.43
C GLY A 337 6.69 10.14 15.95
N ILE A 338 7.59 10.88 15.31
CA ILE A 338 8.81 10.35 14.67
C ILE A 338 9.96 10.29 15.69
N ASP A 339 9.84 9.40 16.67
CA ASP A 339 10.82 9.29 17.76
C ASP A 339 11.78 8.11 17.56
N HIS A 340 11.40 7.08 16.79
CA HIS A 340 12.18 5.85 16.68
C HIS A 340 12.48 5.42 15.24
N LEU A 341 11.59 5.73 14.30
CA LEU A 341 11.88 5.54 12.87
C LEU A 341 12.99 6.50 12.42
N HIS A 342 13.93 6.00 11.63
CA HIS A 342 15.05 6.79 11.10
C HIS A 342 15.59 6.21 9.79
N VAL A 343 16.22 7.04 8.96
CA VAL A 343 17.07 6.60 7.86
C VAL A 343 18.52 6.75 8.32
N GLY A 344 19.32 5.71 8.15
CA GLY A 344 20.76 5.77 8.37
C GLY A 344 21.36 5.21 9.65
N SER A 345 22.64 5.52 9.89
CA SER A 345 23.48 4.82 10.87
C SER A 345 23.32 5.30 12.32
N TYR A 346 23.23 4.35 13.26
CA TYR A 346 23.00 4.59 14.70
C TYR A 346 24.15 5.36 15.39
N SER A 347 23.91 6.53 16.02
CA SER A 347 24.95 7.28 16.73
C SER A 347 25.38 6.56 18.02
N ARG A 348 26.70 6.45 18.22
CA ARG A 348 27.35 5.77 19.37
C ARG A 348 27.04 6.38 20.75
N ARG A 349 26.29 7.48 20.87
CA ARG A 349 26.02 8.16 22.16
C ARG A 349 24.65 7.87 22.78
N GLY A 350 23.87 6.93 22.23
CA GLY A 350 22.57 6.56 22.82
C GLY A 350 21.54 7.68 22.85
N ARG A 351 21.77 8.73 22.04
CA ARG A 351 20.75 9.68 21.60
C ARG A 351 20.61 9.49 20.10
N TYR A 352 19.36 9.53 19.65
CA TYR A 352 18.90 9.17 18.32
C TYR A 352 19.83 9.66 17.22
N ALA A 353 20.04 8.73 16.32
CA ALA A 353 21.07 8.73 15.32
C ALA A 353 20.66 9.57 14.12
N GLU A 354 21.50 10.56 13.80
CA GLU A 354 21.31 11.51 12.70
C GLU A 354 19.91 12.14 12.67
N PRO A 355 19.68 13.23 13.42
CA PRO A 355 18.42 13.93 13.27
C PRO A 355 18.27 14.34 11.80
N TRP A 356 17.05 14.32 11.31
CA TRP A 356 16.71 14.81 9.98
C TRP A 356 17.24 16.24 9.79
N ALA A 357 17.61 16.65 8.56
CA ALA A 357 18.06 18.03 8.33
C ALA A 357 17.07 19.06 8.89
N ASP A 358 15.77 18.74 8.79
CA ASP A 358 14.65 19.37 9.47
C ASP A 358 13.43 18.43 9.47
N TYR A 359 12.28 18.93 9.97
CA TYR A 359 11.01 18.19 9.96
C TYR A 359 10.53 17.82 8.55
N THR A 360 10.69 18.70 7.56
CA THR A 360 10.23 18.47 6.18
C THR A 360 10.95 17.25 5.59
N ASN A 361 12.26 17.15 5.82
CA ASN A 361 13.05 16.01 5.40
C ASN A 361 12.62 14.72 6.14
N ALA A 362 12.31 14.80 7.43
CA ALA A 362 11.76 13.67 8.19
C ALA A 362 10.43 13.17 7.61
N TRP A 363 9.55 14.11 7.29
CA TRP A 363 8.24 13.84 6.70
C TRP A 363 8.41 13.14 5.35
N TYR A 364 9.28 13.63 4.47
CA TYR A 364 9.53 13.01 3.16
C TYR A 364 10.07 11.58 3.29
N PHE A 365 11.06 11.35 4.15
CA PHE A 365 11.64 10.01 4.30
C PHE A 365 10.67 8.99 4.88
N ILE A 366 9.78 9.38 5.78
CA ILE A 366 8.87 8.43 6.42
C ILE A 366 7.53 8.39 5.72
N LYS A 367 6.82 9.52 5.67
CA LYS A 367 5.46 9.61 5.16
C LYS A 367 5.47 9.69 3.63
N GLY A 368 6.37 10.49 3.04
CA GLY A 368 6.54 10.59 1.60
C GLY A 368 6.86 9.24 0.95
N LEU A 369 7.90 8.53 1.42
CA LEU A 369 8.22 7.19 0.90
C LEU A 369 7.12 6.16 1.16
N TYR A 370 6.39 6.26 2.28
CA TYR A 370 5.21 5.43 2.52
C TYR A 370 4.10 5.68 1.48
N ILE A 371 3.83 6.95 1.15
CA ILE A 371 2.92 7.32 0.07
C ILE A 371 3.40 6.73 -1.26
N ASN A 372 4.69 6.85 -1.58
CA ASN A 372 5.25 6.31 -2.82
C ASN A 372 5.13 4.79 -2.89
N ALA A 373 5.35 4.07 -1.78
CA ALA A 373 5.16 2.62 -1.74
C ALA A 373 3.70 2.24 -2.02
N VAL A 374 2.72 2.98 -1.45
CA VAL A 374 1.29 2.76 -1.75
C VAL A 374 0.97 3.06 -3.21
N VAL A 375 1.37 4.24 -3.72
CA VAL A 375 1.07 4.69 -5.09
C VAL A 375 1.71 3.79 -6.13
N TRP A 376 2.99 3.44 -5.95
CA TRP A 376 3.74 2.66 -6.93
C TRP A 376 3.53 1.16 -6.76
N ALA A 377 3.78 0.60 -5.57
CA ALA A 377 3.74 -0.85 -5.41
C ALA A 377 2.31 -1.40 -5.53
N PHE A 378 1.28 -0.68 -5.08
CA PHE A 378 -0.10 -1.18 -5.09
C PHE A 378 -0.91 -0.57 -6.21
N LEU A 379 -1.14 0.75 -6.15
CA LEU A 379 -2.09 1.42 -7.05
C LEU A 379 -1.66 1.36 -8.51
N ALA A 380 -0.37 1.56 -8.80
CA ALA A 380 0.15 1.44 -10.16
C ALA A 380 0.13 -0.02 -10.66
N SER A 381 0.46 -0.98 -9.79
CA SER A 381 0.46 -2.42 -10.13
C SER A 381 -0.92 -2.93 -10.56
N ILE A 382 -2.00 -2.42 -9.96
CA ILE A 382 -3.38 -2.80 -10.33
C ILE A 382 -3.99 -1.91 -11.43
N GLY A 383 -3.28 -0.89 -11.89
CA GLY A 383 -3.72 -0.01 -12.97
C GLY A 383 -4.54 1.22 -12.54
N ALA A 384 -4.61 1.52 -11.25
CA ALA A 384 -5.34 2.68 -10.73
C ALA A 384 -4.63 4.01 -11.06
N VAL A 385 -3.30 3.99 -11.18
CA VAL A 385 -2.50 5.16 -11.57
C VAL A 385 -1.43 4.79 -12.59
N ASP A 386 -1.30 5.58 -13.64
CA ASP A 386 -0.07 5.57 -14.44
C ASP A 386 1.03 6.28 -13.66
N ILE A 387 2.28 5.89 -13.89
CA ILE A 387 3.42 6.46 -13.17
C ILE A 387 4.46 7.02 -14.12
N LEU A 388 5.15 8.05 -13.65
CA LEU A 388 6.34 8.62 -14.25
C LEU A 388 7.44 8.53 -13.20
N TYR A 389 8.57 7.93 -13.55
CA TYR A 389 9.67 7.75 -12.60
C TYR A 389 11.04 8.07 -13.19
N VAL A 390 11.98 8.43 -12.31
CA VAL A 390 13.39 8.64 -12.61
C VAL A 390 14.16 7.39 -12.14
N HIS A 391 14.87 6.72 -13.06
CA HIS A 391 15.61 5.49 -12.75
C HIS A 391 16.76 5.73 -11.75
N ASP A 392 17.61 6.72 -12.03
CA ASP A 392 18.69 7.12 -11.13
C ASP A 392 18.20 8.17 -10.13
N ALA A 393 17.53 7.68 -9.08
CA ALA A 393 16.86 8.53 -8.12
C ALA A 393 17.77 9.15 -7.05
N ALA A 394 19.08 8.82 -7.05
CA ALA A 394 20.01 9.20 -5.98
C ALA A 394 20.05 10.72 -5.75
N ASP A 395 20.04 11.50 -6.83
CA ASP A 395 20.05 12.97 -6.77
C ASP A 395 18.65 13.58 -6.98
N TYR A 396 17.64 12.77 -7.32
CA TYR A 396 16.28 13.24 -7.57
C TYR A 396 15.47 13.46 -6.28
N PHE A 397 15.59 12.56 -5.30
CA PHE A 397 14.77 12.64 -4.10
C PHE A 397 15.18 13.85 -3.22
N PRO A 398 14.25 14.78 -2.88
CA PRO A 398 14.58 16.08 -2.31
C PRO A 398 15.00 16.03 -0.85
N ALA A 399 14.77 14.91 -0.15
CA ALA A 399 15.02 14.82 1.28
C ALA A 399 16.50 14.54 1.58
N LEU A 400 17.13 15.37 2.40
CA LEU A 400 18.53 15.27 2.84
C LEU A 400 18.63 14.79 4.30
N THR A 401 19.62 13.96 4.58
CA THR A 401 20.08 13.68 5.96
C THR A 401 21.12 14.74 6.38
N TYR A 402 21.34 14.95 7.69
CA TYR A 402 22.27 16.01 8.17
C TYR A 402 23.69 15.88 7.66
N THR A 403 24.16 14.65 7.43
CA THR A 403 25.54 14.38 7.02
C THR A 403 25.69 14.37 5.50
N GLY A 404 24.59 14.24 4.75
CA GLY A 404 24.61 14.15 3.29
C GLY A 404 25.39 12.95 2.74
N THR A 405 25.74 11.96 3.57
CA THR A 405 26.70 10.89 3.26
C THR A 405 26.11 9.48 3.21
N GLU A 406 24.79 9.34 3.18
CA GLU A 406 24.17 8.01 3.12
C GLU A 406 24.14 7.48 1.67
N GLU A 407 24.26 6.15 1.52
CA GLU A 407 24.12 5.43 0.25
C GLU A 407 22.68 5.59 -0.26
N ARG A 408 22.43 6.65 -1.04
CA ARG A 408 21.18 6.79 -1.81
C ARG A 408 21.22 5.85 -3.03
N PRO A 409 20.06 5.34 -3.47
CA PRO A 409 18.70 5.61 -2.99
C PRO A 409 18.35 4.90 -1.66
N VAL A 410 17.41 5.48 -0.91
CA VAL A 410 16.89 4.99 0.39
C VAL A 410 15.86 3.87 0.19
N SER A 411 15.12 3.91 -0.91
CA SER A 411 14.16 2.89 -1.28
C SER A 411 14.05 2.74 -2.80
N ASN A 412 13.37 1.67 -3.19
CA ASN A 412 12.99 1.44 -4.58
C ASN A 412 11.98 2.49 -5.10
N PHE A 413 11.37 3.29 -4.22
CA PHE A 413 10.29 4.22 -4.59
C PHE A 413 10.74 5.69 -4.61
N ASP A 414 12.04 5.95 -4.41
CA ASP A 414 12.63 7.29 -4.39
C ASP A 414 12.45 8.02 -5.73
N GLY A 415 12.42 7.25 -6.82
CA GLY A 415 12.31 7.77 -8.18
C GLY A 415 10.90 8.14 -8.63
N LEU A 416 9.85 7.96 -7.81
CA LEU A 416 8.47 8.27 -8.23
C LEU A 416 8.31 9.78 -8.43
N ALA A 417 8.26 10.20 -9.68
CA ALA A 417 8.29 11.61 -10.04
C ALA A 417 6.90 12.23 -10.15
N ALA A 418 6.00 11.56 -10.84
CA ALA A 418 4.62 11.96 -11.00
C ALA A 418 3.73 10.75 -11.22
N PHE A 419 2.42 10.95 -11.08
CA PHE A 419 1.43 9.93 -11.39
C PHE A 419 0.22 10.56 -12.09
N ARG A 420 -0.56 9.74 -12.80
CA ARG A 420 -1.81 10.15 -13.43
C ARG A 420 -2.91 9.18 -13.03
N ILE A 421 -3.97 9.68 -12.41
CA ILE A 421 -5.14 8.85 -12.09
C ILE A 421 -5.80 8.42 -13.40
N THR A 422 -5.91 7.10 -13.59
CA THR A 422 -6.52 6.47 -14.76
C THR A 422 -8.06 6.48 -14.63
N PRO A 423 -8.83 6.21 -15.69
CA PRO A 423 -10.26 5.94 -15.57
C PRO A 423 -10.60 4.82 -14.57
N LEU A 424 -9.79 3.76 -14.49
CA LEU A 424 -9.91 2.73 -13.45
C LEU A 424 -9.70 3.32 -12.05
N GLY A 425 -8.63 4.10 -11.85
CA GLY A 425 -8.40 4.78 -10.56
C GLY A 425 -9.52 5.72 -10.18
N ALA A 426 -10.06 6.48 -11.13
CA ALA A 426 -11.20 7.37 -10.89
C ALA A 426 -12.43 6.60 -10.39
N TYR A 427 -12.68 5.40 -10.91
CA TYR A 427 -13.73 4.53 -10.39
C TYR A 427 -13.41 4.01 -8.98
N LEU A 428 -12.20 3.50 -8.76
CA LEU A 428 -11.77 2.96 -7.46
C LEU A 428 -11.78 4.03 -6.34
N PHE A 429 -11.39 5.28 -6.66
CA PHE A 429 -11.37 6.38 -5.70
C PHE A 429 -12.72 7.10 -5.55
N GLY A 430 -13.78 6.61 -6.19
CA GLY A 430 -15.14 7.18 -6.11
C GLY A 430 -15.34 8.48 -6.87
N GLN A 431 -14.45 8.83 -7.80
CA GLN A 431 -14.58 9.99 -8.69
C GLN A 431 -15.53 9.71 -9.87
N ALA A 432 -15.64 8.45 -10.27
CA ALA A 432 -16.54 7.96 -11.31
C ALA A 432 -17.46 6.85 -10.75
N SER A 433 -18.73 6.83 -11.17
CA SER A 433 -19.71 5.85 -10.69
C SER A 433 -19.62 4.48 -11.38
N SER A 434 -18.88 4.38 -12.48
CA SER A 434 -18.75 3.18 -13.30
C SER A 434 -17.43 3.22 -14.05
N TYR A 435 -16.92 2.04 -14.39
CA TYR A 435 -15.73 1.85 -15.21
C TYR A 435 -16.03 0.91 -16.37
N GLU A 436 -15.69 1.35 -17.58
CA GLU A 436 -15.72 0.50 -18.78
C GLU A 436 -14.27 0.24 -19.23
N PRO A 437 -13.79 -1.02 -19.20
CA PRO A 437 -12.44 -1.34 -19.64
C PRO A 437 -12.18 -0.92 -21.10
N PRO A 438 -10.98 -0.41 -21.44
CA PRO A 438 -10.64 0.07 -22.79
C PRO A 438 -10.80 -0.96 -23.93
N LYS A 439 -10.83 -2.26 -23.59
CA LYS A 439 -11.29 -3.35 -24.44
C LYS A 439 -12.28 -4.13 -23.61
N SER A 440 -13.53 -4.22 -24.06
CA SER A 440 -14.60 -4.80 -23.25
C SER A 440 -14.28 -6.25 -22.88
N ALA A 441 -14.48 -6.61 -21.60
CA ALA A 441 -14.32 -7.97 -21.09
C ALA A 441 -15.29 -8.97 -21.78
N GLU A 442 -16.29 -8.47 -22.51
CA GLU A 442 -17.31 -9.26 -23.18
C GLU A 442 -16.95 -9.73 -24.60
N GLU A 443 -15.76 -9.39 -25.12
CA GLU A 443 -15.38 -9.87 -26.45
C GLU A 443 -15.06 -11.37 -26.43
N ALA A 444 -15.81 -12.12 -27.25
CA ALA A 444 -15.47 -13.50 -27.56
C ALA A 444 -14.06 -13.56 -28.15
N LEU A 445 -13.25 -14.52 -27.71
CA LEU A 445 -11.86 -14.67 -28.12
C LEU A 445 -11.68 -15.85 -29.09
N PHE A 446 -12.52 -16.88 -28.96
CA PHE A 446 -12.40 -18.12 -29.72
C PHE A 446 -13.74 -18.77 -30.02
N THR A 447 -13.71 -19.81 -30.85
CA THR A 447 -14.79 -20.77 -31.06
C THR A 447 -14.34 -22.16 -30.62
N THR A 448 -15.22 -22.89 -29.95
CA THR A 448 -15.01 -24.29 -29.56
C THR A 448 -15.90 -25.22 -30.39
N SER A 449 -15.30 -26.19 -31.09
CA SER A 449 -16.02 -27.21 -31.86
C SER A 449 -16.58 -28.34 -30.97
N ALA A 450 -17.47 -29.19 -31.52
CA ALA A 450 -18.01 -30.34 -30.80
C ALA A 450 -16.93 -31.36 -30.42
N GLU A 451 -15.85 -31.42 -31.18
CA GLU A 451 -14.66 -32.26 -30.93
C GLU A 451 -13.72 -31.65 -29.87
N GLY A 452 -14.06 -30.49 -29.30
CA GLY A 452 -13.24 -29.81 -28.30
C GLY A 452 -12.03 -29.06 -28.88
N VAL A 453 -12.06 -28.73 -30.17
CA VAL A 453 -11.04 -27.89 -30.81
C VAL A 453 -11.39 -26.42 -30.56
N ILE A 454 -10.45 -25.68 -29.99
CA ILE A 454 -10.53 -24.25 -29.68
C ILE A 454 -9.70 -23.48 -30.71
N SER A 455 -10.38 -22.66 -31.52
CA SER A 455 -9.76 -21.83 -32.56
C SER A 455 -9.99 -20.35 -32.26
N LEU A 456 -8.92 -19.55 -32.25
CA LEU A 456 -9.01 -18.10 -32.05
C LEU A 456 -9.82 -17.45 -33.17
N LEU A 457 -10.59 -16.42 -32.82
CA LEU A 457 -11.29 -15.62 -33.81
C LEU A 457 -10.30 -14.81 -34.66
N PRO A 458 -10.65 -14.49 -35.93
CA PRO A 458 -9.77 -13.71 -36.80
C PRO A 458 -9.38 -12.36 -36.18
N GLY A 459 -8.07 -12.09 -36.10
CA GLY A 459 -7.53 -10.83 -35.56
C GLY A 459 -7.43 -10.77 -34.03
N VAL A 460 -7.81 -11.84 -33.31
CA VAL A 460 -7.64 -11.93 -31.86
C VAL A 460 -6.23 -12.41 -31.52
N THR A 461 -5.57 -11.69 -30.60
CA THR A 461 -4.35 -12.13 -29.92
C THR A 461 -4.67 -12.28 -28.44
N LEU A 462 -4.47 -13.47 -27.89
CA LEU A 462 -4.64 -13.69 -26.45
C LEU A 462 -3.57 -12.93 -25.67
N ASN A 463 -4.00 -12.25 -24.59
CA ASN A 463 -3.08 -11.78 -23.57
C ASN A 463 -2.48 -12.99 -22.82
N GLU A 464 -1.42 -12.76 -22.03
CA GLU A 464 -0.71 -13.84 -21.34
C GLU A 464 -1.60 -14.55 -20.28
N ALA A 465 -2.55 -13.83 -19.67
CA ALA A 465 -3.49 -14.42 -18.71
C ALA A 465 -4.44 -15.43 -19.38
N HIS A 466 -5.08 -15.05 -20.49
CA HIS A 466 -5.95 -15.93 -21.27
C HIS A 466 -5.18 -17.08 -21.90
N ARG A 467 -3.94 -16.84 -22.34
CA ARG A 467 -3.06 -17.91 -22.83
C ARG A 467 -2.76 -18.91 -21.73
N ALA A 468 -2.38 -18.46 -20.53
CA ALA A 468 -2.13 -19.33 -19.39
C ALA A 468 -3.37 -20.16 -19.04
N GLN A 469 -4.56 -19.56 -18.99
CA GLN A 469 -5.82 -20.29 -18.74
C GLN A 469 -6.09 -21.35 -19.82
N LEU A 470 -5.87 -21.03 -21.10
CA LEU A 470 -6.06 -21.98 -22.20
C LEU A 470 -5.05 -23.13 -22.15
N GLU A 471 -3.78 -22.83 -21.89
CA GLU A 471 -2.70 -23.81 -21.77
C GLU A 471 -2.87 -24.75 -20.56
N GLN A 472 -3.60 -24.31 -19.53
CA GLN A 472 -3.93 -25.14 -18.37
C GLN A 472 -4.93 -26.26 -18.71
N ILE A 473 -5.77 -26.09 -19.73
CA ILE A 473 -6.87 -27.02 -20.03
C ILE A 473 -6.77 -27.68 -21.42
N ALA A 474 -5.91 -27.18 -22.29
CA ALA A 474 -5.80 -27.62 -23.67
C ALA A 474 -4.36 -27.78 -24.15
N ASP A 475 -4.15 -28.66 -25.12
CA ASP A 475 -2.87 -28.87 -25.80
C ASP A 475 -2.80 -28.05 -27.09
N ALA A 476 -1.67 -27.39 -27.33
CA ALA A 476 -1.44 -26.65 -28.57
C ALA A 476 -1.24 -27.61 -29.75
N THR A 477 -1.88 -27.31 -30.88
CA THR A 477 -1.83 -28.08 -32.12
C THR A 477 -1.68 -27.16 -33.33
N ALA A 478 -1.46 -27.73 -34.52
CA ALA A 478 -1.36 -26.94 -35.76
C ALA A 478 -2.65 -26.20 -36.14
N GLN A 479 -3.82 -26.60 -35.60
CA GLN A 479 -5.14 -26.06 -35.94
C GLN A 479 -5.73 -25.16 -34.83
N GLY A 480 -4.97 -24.90 -33.76
CA GLY A 480 -5.45 -24.23 -32.56
C GLY A 480 -5.12 -25.04 -31.31
N HIS A 481 -5.98 -25.00 -30.30
CA HIS A 481 -5.84 -25.78 -29.07
C HIS A 481 -6.89 -26.89 -29.01
N VAL A 482 -6.58 -28.03 -28.39
CA VAL A 482 -7.55 -29.13 -28.21
C VAL A 482 -7.68 -29.43 -26.73
N LEU A 483 -8.91 -29.47 -26.22
CA LEU A 483 -9.16 -29.80 -24.82
C LEU A 483 -8.49 -31.12 -24.43
N SER A 484 -7.71 -31.07 -23.36
CA SER A 484 -6.84 -32.16 -22.95
C SER A 484 -7.40 -32.82 -21.69
N ARG A 485 -7.88 -34.06 -21.85
CA ARG A 485 -8.34 -34.87 -20.72
C ARG A 485 -7.27 -35.02 -19.64
N GLN A 486 -6.01 -35.18 -20.05
CA GLN A 486 -4.91 -35.31 -19.10
C GLN A 486 -4.72 -34.01 -18.29
N LYS A 487 -4.70 -32.85 -18.94
CA LYS A 487 -4.54 -31.57 -18.25
C LYS A 487 -5.70 -31.25 -17.33
N LEU A 488 -6.94 -31.54 -17.75
CA LEU A 488 -8.13 -31.37 -16.92
C LEU A 488 -8.13 -32.32 -15.70
N LEU A 489 -7.63 -33.55 -15.84
CA LEU A 489 -7.44 -34.43 -14.69
C LEU A 489 -6.37 -33.91 -13.73
N VAL A 490 -5.23 -33.44 -14.24
CA VAL A 490 -4.19 -32.79 -13.43
C VAL A 490 -4.74 -31.55 -12.71
N TYR A 491 -5.57 -30.76 -13.38
CA TYR A 491 -6.27 -29.62 -12.79
C TYR A 491 -7.12 -30.03 -11.58
N LEU A 492 -7.86 -31.13 -11.69
CA LEU A 492 -8.71 -31.68 -10.63
C LEU A 492 -7.92 -32.37 -9.50
N GLU A 493 -6.62 -32.61 -9.66
CA GLU A 493 -5.77 -33.06 -8.55
C GLU A 493 -5.50 -31.92 -7.54
N SER A 494 -5.59 -30.66 -7.99
CA SER A 494 -5.36 -29.47 -7.16
C SER A 494 -6.59 -28.56 -6.99
N SER A 495 -7.72 -28.90 -7.62
CA SER A 495 -8.95 -28.08 -7.62
C SER A 495 -10.18 -28.94 -7.28
N GLU A 496 -11.21 -28.32 -6.72
CA GLU A 496 -12.43 -29.02 -6.32
C GLU A 496 -13.29 -29.47 -7.52
N ASP A 497 -13.41 -28.64 -8.54
CA ASP A 497 -14.22 -28.87 -9.74
C ASP A 497 -13.67 -28.15 -10.98
N LEU A 498 -14.33 -28.25 -12.14
CA LEU A 498 -13.99 -27.51 -13.37
C LEU A 498 -14.77 -26.19 -13.52
N SER A 499 -15.26 -25.57 -12.43
CA SER A 499 -16.04 -24.32 -12.49
C SER A 499 -15.31 -23.21 -13.24
N LEU A 500 -14.03 -22.98 -12.93
CA LEU A 500 -13.18 -21.99 -13.60
C LEU A 500 -12.97 -22.29 -15.10
N PRO A 501 -12.50 -23.49 -15.51
CA PRO A 501 -12.45 -23.87 -16.92
C PRO A 501 -13.78 -23.68 -17.66
N ARG A 502 -14.91 -24.07 -17.05
CA ARG A 502 -16.24 -23.91 -17.64
C ARG A 502 -16.59 -22.44 -17.83
N ALA A 503 -16.34 -21.60 -16.82
CA ALA A 503 -16.61 -20.18 -16.89
C ALA A 503 -15.76 -19.49 -17.97
N PHE A 504 -14.45 -19.76 -18.00
CA PHE A 504 -13.54 -19.23 -19.03
C PHE A 504 -13.99 -19.61 -20.45
N LEU A 505 -14.28 -20.90 -20.68
CA LEU A 505 -14.77 -21.38 -21.96
C LEU A 505 -16.14 -20.77 -22.32
N ALA A 506 -17.07 -20.65 -21.37
CA ALA A 506 -18.40 -20.11 -21.64
C ALA A 506 -18.37 -18.60 -21.93
N GLN A 507 -17.57 -17.84 -21.19
CA GLN A 507 -17.48 -16.38 -21.31
C GLN A 507 -16.74 -15.97 -22.60
N ARG A 508 -15.69 -16.71 -22.99
CA ARG A 508 -14.80 -16.32 -24.10
C ARG A 508 -15.10 -17.02 -25.42
N ASN A 509 -16.05 -17.94 -25.44
CA ASN A 509 -16.52 -18.59 -26.66
C ASN A 509 -17.58 -17.72 -27.37
N GLN A 510 -17.47 -17.58 -28.69
CA GLN A 510 -18.40 -16.77 -29.50
C GLN A 510 -19.87 -17.25 -29.45
N SER A 511 -20.08 -18.51 -29.08
CA SER A 511 -21.39 -19.15 -29.02
C SER A 511 -21.51 -19.97 -27.73
N PRO A 512 -22.72 -20.40 -27.34
CA PRO A 512 -22.85 -21.38 -26.26
C PRO A 512 -21.96 -22.61 -26.51
N LEU A 513 -21.37 -23.16 -25.45
CA LEU A 513 -20.52 -24.35 -25.58
C LEU A 513 -21.33 -25.53 -26.15
N PRO A 514 -20.76 -26.30 -27.10
CA PRO A 514 -21.42 -27.50 -27.62
C PRO A 514 -21.73 -28.50 -26.51
N GLU A 515 -22.89 -29.18 -26.59
CA GLU A 515 -23.30 -30.17 -25.58
C GLU A 515 -22.27 -31.31 -25.41
N ASP A 516 -21.56 -31.67 -26.47
CA ASP A 516 -20.51 -32.70 -26.42
C ASP A 516 -19.30 -32.25 -25.58
N VAL A 517 -18.95 -30.96 -25.63
CA VAL A 517 -17.91 -30.38 -24.78
C VAL A 517 -18.36 -30.36 -23.33
N THR A 518 -19.60 -29.95 -23.05
CA THR A 518 -20.16 -30.01 -21.69
C THR A 518 -20.14 -31.43 -21.15
N ARG A 519 -20.61 -32.42 -21.93
CA ARG A 519 -20.60 -33.83 -21.55
C ARG A 519 -19.19 -34.36 -21.32
N PHE A 520 -18.22 -33.93 -22.13
CA PHE A 520 -16.82 -34.28 -21.95
C PHE A 520 -16.28 -33.76 -20.60
N LEU A 521 -16.55 -32.50 -20.25
CA LEU A 521 -16.14 -31.93 -18.96
C LEU A 521 -16.80 -32.65 -17.78
N ASP A 522 -18.11 -32.94 -17.87
CA ASP A 522 -18.85 -33.70 -16.84
C ASP A 522 -18.25 -35.11 -16.64
N GLN A 523 -17.87 -35.76 -17.74
CA GLN A 523 -17.26 -37.08 -17.68
C GLN A 523 -15.86 -37.03 -17.05
N VAL A 524 -15.06 -36.00 -17.35
CA VAL A 524 -13.74 -35.81 -16.73
C VAL A 524 -13.84 -35.59 -15.22
N GLU A 525 -14.80 -34.79 -14.76
CA GLU A 525 -15.10 -34.63 -13.32
C GLU A 525 -15.54 -35.94 -12.67
N ALA A 526 -16.42 -36.70 -13.31
CA ALA A 526 -16.84 -38.00 -12.79
C ALA A 526 -15.65 -38.98 -12.70
N ASP A 527 -14.76 -38.97 -13.69
CA ASP A 527 -13.60 -39.85 -13.78
C ASP A 527 -12.46 -39.45 -12.82
N SER A 528 -12.37 -38.19 -12.38
CA SER A 528 -11.35 -37.74 -11.43
C SER A 528 -11.50 -38.44 -10.07
N CYS A 529 -12.73 -38.81 -9.71
CA CYS A 529 -13.06 -39.51 -8.48
C CYS A 529 -12.92 -41.04 -8.58
N ALA A 530 -12.43 -41.57 -9.70
CA ALA A 530 -12.30 -43.02 -9.91
C ALA A 530 -11.29 -43.69 -8.95
N ALA A 531 -10.29 -42.96 -8.46
CA ALA A 531 -9.31 -43.45 -7.50
C ALA A 531 -9.05 -42.43 -6.39
N ILE A 532 -9.18 -42.86 -5.13
CA ILE A 532 -8.99 -41.99 -3.96
C ILE A 532 -8.01 -42.63 -2.98
N VAL A 533 -7.01 -41.85 -2.55
CA VAL A 533 -6.08 -42.28 -1.50
C VAL A 533 -6.77 -42.22 -0.14
N LYS A 534 -7.29 -43.37 0.34
CA LYS A 534 -7.94 -43.46 1.66
C LYS A 534 -6.97 -43.49 2.84
N SER A 535 -5.80 -44.10 2.67
CA SER A 535 -4.81 -44.25 3.74
C SER A 535 -3.42 -44.55 3.20
N ARG A 536 -2.38 -44.06 3.88
CA ARG A 536 -0.98 -44.38 3.60
C ARG A 536 -0.51 -45.58 4.43
N MET A 537 0.10 -46.55 3.76
CA MET A 537 0.64 -47.76 4.37
C MET A 537 2.17 -47.79 4.17
N LEU A 538 2.91 -48.15 5.21
CA LEU A 538 4.36 -48.36 5.14
C LEU A 538 4.64 -49.83 4.80
N SER A 539 5.51 -50.03 3.82
CA SER A 539 6.10 -51.34 3.52
C SER A 539 7.34 -51.56 4.40
N ILE A 540 7.39 -52.68 5.11
CA ILE A 540 8.44 -53.06 6.04
C ILE A 540 9.08 -54.35 5.55
N THR A 541 10.32 -54.25 5.08
CA THR A 541 11.11 -55.41 4.67
C THR A 541 11.70 -56.12 5.89
N ILE A 542 11.52 -57.43 5.95
CA ILE A 542 11.94 -58.30 7.04
C ILE A 542 13.12 -59.17 6.59
N SER A 543 13.99 -59.49 7.56
CA SER A 543 15.22 -60.25 7.33
C SER A 543 14.99 -61.68 6.83
N SER A 544 13.87 -62.33 7.20
CA SER A 544 13.51 -63.65 6.71
C SER A 544 12.00 -63.92 6.81
N ALA A 545 11.52 -64.97 6.14
CA ALA A 545 10.11 -65.35 6.18
C ALA A 545 9.68 -65.88 7.55
N GLU A 546 10.59 -66.52 8.27
CA GLU A 546 10.37 -67.01 9.63
C GLU A 546 10.15 -65.84 10.60
N VAL A 547 10.95 -64.78 10.48
CA VAL A 547 10.78 -63.57 11.31
C VAL A 547 9.47 -62.85 10.95
N ALA A 548 9.11 -62.79 9.66
CA ALA A 548 7.84 -62.21 9.25
C ALA A 548 6.64 -62.97 9.86
N GLN A 549 6.70 -64.31 9.86
CA GLN A 549 5.66 -65.13 10.48
C GLN A 549 5.59 -64.94 12.00
N GLN A 550 6.74 -64.89 12.68
CA GLN A 550 6.78 -64.62 14.13
C GLN A 550 6.16 -63.28 14.48
N ILE A 551 6.37 -62.24 13.66
CA ILE A 551 5.76 -60.92 13.84
C ILE A 551 4.25 -60.96 13.62
N LEU A 552 3.77 -61.73 12.65
CA LEU A 552 2.33 -61.90 12.37
C LEU A 552 1.61 -62.70 13.45
N ASP A 553 2.28 -63.65 14.09
CA ASP A 553 1.74 -64.48 15.17
C ASP A 553 1.71 -63.75 16.52
N ASP A 554 2.44 -62.64 16.67
CA ASP A 554 2.42 -61.83 17.88
C ASP A 554 1.07 -61.13 18.08
N PRO A 555 0.45 -61.21 19.29
CA PRO A 555 -0.88 -60.66 19.55
C PRO A 555 -0.98 -59.13 19.46
N THR A 556 0.15 -58.42 19.41
CA THR A 556 0.23 -56.95 19.33
C THR A 556 0.70 -56.50 17.95
N ALA A 557 1.85 -56.99 17.49
CA ALA A 557 2.42 -56.65 16.18
C ALA A 557 1.58 -57.20 15.03
N GLY A 558 1.05 -58.42 15.14
CA GLY A 558 0.20 -59.07 14.13
C GLY A 558 -1.15 -58.39 13.94
N LYS A 559 -1.64 -57.63 14.92
CA LYS A 559 -2.85 -56.78 14.77
C LYS A 559 -2.60 -55.53 13.94
N ILE A 560 -1.34 -55.11 13.83
CA ILE A 560 -0.94 -53.88 13.15
C ILE A 560 -0.40 -54.18 11.74
N ALA A 561 0.28 -55.31 11.58
CA ALA A 561 0.86 -55.75 10.32
C ALA A 561 -0.06 -56.66 9.52
N ARG A 562 -0.01 -56.50 8.20
CA ARG A 562 -0.52 -57.47 7.22
C ARG A 562 0.64 -57.96 6.37
N GLN A 563 0.59 -59.23 5.98
CA GLN A 563 1.58 -59.78 5.06
C GLN A 563 1.29 -59.30 3.64
N LEU A 564 2.31 -58.77 2.96
CA LEU A 564 2.24 -58.47 1.53
C LEU A 564 2.89 -59.60 0.72
N ASP A 565 4.05 -60.08 1.17
CA ASP A 565 4.75 -61.23 0.61
C ASP A 565 5.53 -61.98 1.70
N SER A 566 6.38 -62.95 1.33
CA SER A 566 7.11 -63.78 2.28
C SER A 566 8.07 -63.00 3.18
N ARG A 567 8.50 -61.80 2.82
CA ARG A 567 9.45 -60.97 3.58
C ARG A 567 9.01 -59.51 3.74
N THR A 568 7.81 -59.16 3.29
CA THR A 568 7.32 -57.79 3.35
C THR A 568 6.03 -57.72 4.15
N LEU A 569 6.02 -56.89 5.18
CA LEU A 569 4.84 -56.55 5.97
C LEU A 569 4.37 -55.14 5.61
N VAL A 570 3.06 -54.91 5.62
CA VAL A 570 2.48 -53.57 5.49
C VAL A 570 1.78 -53.15 6.77
N ILE A 571 2.00 -51.91 7.20
CA ILE A 571 1.38 -51.32 8.38
C ILE A 571 0.79 -49.95 8.03
N PRO A 572 -0.28 -49.49 8.69
CA PRO A 572 -0.70 -48.09 8.59
C PRO A 572 0.40 -47.15 9.08
N GLU A 573 0.68 -46.07 8.34
CA GLU A 573 1.73 -45.10 8.72
C GLU A 573 1.50 -44.53 10.13
N SER A 574 0.25 -44.25 10.48
CA SER A 574 -0.18 -43.79 11.81
C SER A 574 0.13 -44.79 12.95
N ARG A 575 0.40 -46.06 12.63
CA ARG A 575 0.69 -47.13 13.60
C ARG A 575 2.18 -47.50 13.65
N LYS A 576 3.05 -46.78 12.95
CA LYS A 576 4.51 -47.00 12.91
C LYS A 576 5.12 -47.11 14.32
N SER A 577 4.82 -46.15 15.19
CA SER A 577 5.36 -46.14 16.56
C SER A 577 4.88 -47.32 17.40
N ALA A 578 3.60 -47.68 17.27
CA ALA A 578 3.02 -48.83 17.98
C ALA A 578 3.66 -50.15 17.50
N PHE A 579 3.84 -50.29 16.19
CA PHE A 579 4.50 -51.44 15.60
C PHE A 579 5.97 -51.54 16.03
N ARG A 580 6.73 -50.43 15.99
CA ARG A 580 8.12 -50.36 16.47
C ARG A 580 8.24 -50.79 17.93
N ASN A 581 7.31 -50.40 18.78
CA ASN A 581 7.31 -50.80 20.19
C ASN A 581 6.99 -52.29 20.35
N ALA A 582 6.03 -52.83 19.60
CA ALA A 582 5.74 -54.27 19.61
C ALA A 582 6.95 -55.09 19.15
N LEU A 583 7.63 -54.66 18.08
CA LEU A 583 8.87 -55.29 17.63
C LEU A 583 9.98 -55.26 18.68
N ARG A 584 10.15 -54.15 19.39
CA ARG A 584 11.14 -54.06 20.50
C ARG A 584 10.86 -55.06 21.61
N VAL A 585 9.59 -55.28 21.96
CA VAL A 585 9.19 -56.30 22.95
C VAL A 585 9.53 -57.71 22.46
N MET A 586 9.41 -57.96 21.15
CA MET A 586 9.83 -59.22 20.52
C MET A 586 11.35 -59.36 20.34
N GLY A 587 12.13 -58.31 20.65
CA GLY A 587 13.59 -58.30 20.48
C GLY A 587 14.08 -57.86 19.09
N TYR A 588 13.19 -57.31 18.25
CA TYR A 588 13.52 -56.80 16.92
C TYR A 588 13.65 -55.27 16.88
N GLY A 589 14.61 -54.79 16.10
CA GLY A 589 14.76 -53.38 15.76
C GLY A 589 14.04 -53.04 14.46
N LEU A 590 13.51 -51.81 14.37
CA LEU A 590 13.00 -51.23 13.12
C LEU A 590 13.80 -49.98 12.80
N SER A 591 14.75 -50.09 11.88
CA SER A 591 15.53 -48.97 11.35
C SER A 591 14.72 -48.20 10.31
N ASP A 592 14.82 -46.88 10.33
CA ASP A 592 14.40 -46.04 9.20
C ASP A 592 15.54 -46.10 8.18
N GLY A 593 15.29 -46.79 7.07
CA GLY A 593 16.25 -46.98 5.97
C GLY A 593 16.36 -45.78 5.07
#